data_AF-A0A3S0EAE1-F1
#
_entry.id   AF-A0A3S0EAE1-F1
#
_cell.length_a   1.000
_cell.length_b   1.000
_cell.length_c   1.000
_cell.angle_alpha   90.00
_cell.angle_beta   90.00
_cell.angle_gamma   90.00
#
_symmetry.space_group_name_H-M   'P 1'
#
loop_
_entity.id
_entity.type
_entity.pdbx_description
1 polymer ?
#
loop_
_entity_poly.entity_id
_entity_poly.type
_entity_poly.pdbx_seq_one_letter_code
_entity_poly.pdbx_strand_id
1 'polypeptide(L)'
;MSVLSIPYYEALESNYFPAKLTSDDYPKLIEKGRIVETIAVGAVLATYNWPKDTDRYRRLAVFTEHLFERIEEFKRNPRHPKWRETNLGATLRGWRRFPAAEQLLANPQNSAAQPAQNPETLIRSQAEEMAPNDPAAREKLVREFLNWYKTQQQKK
;
A
#
# COMPACT_ATOMS: atom_id res chain seq x y z
N MET A 1 17.24 -10.42 -23.02
CA MET A 1 17.45 -9.69 -21.76
C MET A 1 16.53 -10.33 -20.73
N SER A 2 17.05 -10.84 -19.62
CA SER A 2 16.28 -11.59 -18.62
C SER A 2 16.16 -10.81 -17.30
N VAL A 3 15.00 -10.87 -16.66
CA VAL A 3 14.79 -10.32 -15.31
C VAL A 3 15.30 -11.34 -14.29
N LEU A 4 16.18 -10.89 -13.40
CA LEU A 4 16.75 -11.68 -12.32
C LEU A 4 15.94 -11.50 -11.05
N SER A 5 15.74 -12.60 -10.33
CA SER A 5 15.03 -12.62 -9.05
C SER A 5 15.89 -12.02 -7.93
N ILE A 6 15.27 -11.22 -7.07
CA ILE A 6 15.88 -10.74 -5.82
C ILE A 6 14.94 -11.16 -4.68
N PRO A 7 15.22 -12.30 -4.01
CA PRO A 7 14.39 -12.75 -2.91
C PRO A 7 14.38 -11.75 -1.75
N TYR A 8 13.31 -11.79 -0.97
CA TYR A 8 13.18 -10.97 0.23
C TYR A 8 13.88 -11.66 1.42
N TYR A 9 14.64 -10.89 2.19
CA TYR A 9 15.39 -11.37 3.36
C TYR A 9 15.05 -10.51 4.59
N GLU A 10 15.12 -11.10 5.78
CA GLU A 10 14.83 -10.43 7.07
C GLU A 10 15.66 -9.13 7.25
N ALA A 11 16.90 -9.11 6.76
CA ALA A 11 17.77 -7.92 6.79
C ALA A 11 17.18 -6.69 6.07
N LEU A 12 16.19 -6.87 5.18
CA LEU A 12 15.57 -5.82 4.38
C LEU A 12 14.29 -5.24 5.00
N GLU A 13 13.77 -5.85 6.08
CA GLU A 13 12.47 -5.49 6.69
C GLU A 13 12.33 -4.06 7.15
N SER A 14 13.45 -3.40 7.43
CA SER A 14 13.44 -2.01 7.89
C SER A 14 13.08 -0.99 6.82
N ASN A 15 13.37 -1.28 5.54
CA ASN A 15 13.33 -0.29 4.46
C ASN A 15 12.63 -0.76 3.18
N TYR A 16 12.42 -2.06 3.01
CA TYR A 16 11.87 -2.64 1.80
C TYR A 16 10.68 -3.54 2.11
N PHE A 17 9.89 -3.82 1.08
CA PHE A 17 8.74 -4.70 1.13
C PHE A 17 8.93 -5.87 0.16
N PRO A 18 8.41 -7.06 0.46
CA PRO A 18 8.39 -8.15 -0.52
C PRO A 18 7.49 -7.75 -1.71
N ALA A 19 7.92 -8.09 -2.92
CA ALA A 19 7.17 -7.80 -4.14
C ALA A 19 7.32 -8.90 -5.19
N LYS A 20 6.43 -8.89 -6.16
CA LYS A 20 6.42 -9.85 -7.28
C LYS A 20 6.23 -9.07 -8.58
N LEU A 21 6.92 -9.51 -9.63
CA LEU A 21 6.74 -9.02 -10.99
C LEU A 21 6.15 -10.13 -11.85
N THR A 22 5.24 -9.75 -12.73
CA THR A 22 4.54 -10.65 -13.65
C THR A 22 4.65 -10.16 -15.08
N SER A 23 4.15 -10.95 -16.03
CA SER A 23 4.02 -10.52 -17.43
C SER A 23 3.10 -9.30 -17.60
N ASP A 24 2.21 -9.01 -16.65
CA ASP A 24 1.34 -7.84 -16.73
C ASP A 24 2.11 -6.54 -16.46
N ASP A 25 3.17 -6.62 -15.66
CA ASP A 25 4.06 -5.51 -15.35
C ASP A 25 5.07 -5.27 -16.48
N TYR A 26 5.65 -6.35 -17.02
CA TYR A 26 6.67 -6.30 -18.06
C TYR A 26 6.47 -7.38 -19.13
N PRO A 27 5.46 -7.25 -20.02
CA PRO A 27 5.07 -8.30 -20.96
C PRO A 27 6.15 -8.66 -21.99
N LYS A 28 7.11 -7.77 -22.21
CA LYS A 28 8.24 -7.98 -23.12
C LYS A 28 9.47 -8.62 -22.44
N LEU A 29 9.47 -8.72 -21.10
CA LEU A 29 10.62 -9.19 -20.31
C LEU A 29 10.29 -10.40 -19.44
N ILE A 30 9.01 -10.59 -19.08
CA ILE A 30 8.54 -11.70 -18.23
C ILE A 30 7.52 -12.50 -19.03
N GLU A 31 7.80 -13.80 -19.19
CA GLU A 31 6.93 -14.75 -19.88
C GLU A 31 5.59 -14.90 -19.16
N LYS A 32 4.52 -15.16 -19.93
CA LYS A 32 3.17 -15.30 -19.37
C LYS A 32 3.11 -16.44 -18.36
N GLY A 33 2.57 -16.17 -17.17
CA GLY A 33 2.49 -17.13 -16.06
C GLY A 33 3.76 -17.26 -15.22
N ARG A 34 4.87 -16.61 -15.63
CA ARG A 34 6.08 -16.53 -14.79
C ARG A 34 5.93 -15.41 -13.77
N ILE A 35 6.28 -15.72 -12.53
CA ILE A 35 6.37 -14.77 -11.42
C ILE A 35 7.85 -14.62 -11.06
N VAL A 36 8.32 -13.39 -10.89
CA VAL A 36 9.70 -13.08 -10.46
C VAL A 36 9.63 -12.37 -9.11
N GLU A 37 10.30 -12.93 -8.10
CA GLU A 37 10.39 -12.30 -6.78
C GLU A 37 11.32 -11.10 -6.82
N THR A 38 10.93 -10.04 -6.11
CA THR A 38 11.73 -8.83 -6.00
C THR A 38 11.41 -8.10 -4.69
N ILE A 39 12.03 -6.94 -4.52
CA ILE A 39 11.81 -6.06 -3.39
C ILE A 39 11.24 -4.72 -3.88
N ALA A 40 10.33 -4.15 -3.11
CA ALA A 40 9.75 -2.84 -3.36
C ALA A 40 10.25 -1.81 -2.35
N VAL A 41 10.34 -0.56 -2.81
CA VAL A 41 10.57 0.62 -1.97
C VAL A 41 9.34 1.51 -2.02
N GLY A 42 9.00 2.13 -0.88
CA GLY A 42 7.92 3.11 -0.82
C GLY A 42 8.30 4.40 -1.53
N ALA A 43 7.39 4.93 -2.35
CA ALA A 43 7.50 6.26 -2.92
C ALA A 43 6.58 7.22 -2.16
N VAL A 44 7.06 8.43 -1.87
CA VAL A 44 6.27 9.45 -1.18
C VAL A 44 6.35 10.81 -1.83
N LEU A 45 5.27 11.57 -1.72
CA LEU A 45 5.24 12.99 -2.03
C LEU A 45 5.58 13.78 -0.76
N ALA A 46 6.78 14.34 -0.73
CA ALA A 46 7.23 15.19 0.37
C ALA A 46 6.93 16.66 0.07
N THR A 47 6.54 17.42 1.09
CA THR A 47 6.32 18.86 1.00
C THR A 47 7.01 19.57 2.17
N TYR A 48 7.30 20.85 1.99
CA TYR A 48 7.77 21.68 3.10
C TYR A 48 6.62 21.96 4.06
N ASN A 49 6.91 21.96 5.37
CA ASN A 49 5.93 22.24 6.40
C ASN A 49 5.69 23.75 6.56
N TRP A 50 5.06 24.38 5.56
CA TRP A 50 4.69 25.79 5.60
C TRP A 50 3.71 26.09 6.76
N PRO A 51 3.82 27.26 7.41
CA PRO A 51 2.81 27.72 8.36
C PRO A 51 1.42 27.83 7.71
N LYS A 52 0.36 27.53 8.48
CA LYS A 52 -1.02 27.39 7.99
C LYS A 52 -1.60 28.67 7.37
N ASP A 53 -1.13 29.82 7.84
CA ASP A 53 -1.53 31.17 7.44
C ASP A 53 -0.86 31.65 6.14
N THR A 54 -0.07 30.80 5.47
CA THR A 54 0.62 31.18 4.24
C THR A 54 -0.13 30.74 2.96
N ASP A 55 0.04 31.51 1.89
CA ASP A 55 -0.48 31.14 0.57
C ASP A 55 0.09 29.80 0.07
N ARG A 56 1.36 29.50 0.40
CA ARG A 56 2.00 28.23 0.04
C ARG A 56 1.31 27.03 0.70
N TYR A 57 0.96 27.14 1.99
CA TYR A 57 0.17 26.11 2.67
C TYR A 57 -1.18 25.92 1.99
N ARG A 58 -1.89 27.02 1.71
CA ARG A 58 -3.21 26.97 1.06
C ARG A 58 -3.17 26.25 -0.28
N ARG A 59 -2.18 26.55 -1.14
CA ARG A 59 -2.02 25.87 -2.44
C ARG A 59 -1.76 24.37 -2.29
N LEU A 60 -0.91 23.97 -1.35
CA LEU A 60 -0.64 22.56 -1.09
C LEU A 60 -1.85 21.84 -0.51
N ALA A 61 -2.64 22.50 0.34
CA ALA A 61 -3.89 21.94 0.87
C ALA A 61 -4.88 21.66 -0.26
N VAL A 62 -5.11 22.63 -1.16
CA VAL A 62 -5.98 22.45 -2.34
C VAL A 62 -5.48 21.34 -3.26
N PHE A 63 -4.17 21.28 -3.54
CA PHE A 63 -3.60 20.18 -4.31
C PHE A 63 -3.84 18.81 -3.63
N THR A 64 -3.65 18.74 -2.32
CA THR A 64 -3.83 17.51 -1.54
C THR A 64 -5.28 17.05 -1.58
N GLU A 65 -6.23 17.96 -1.41
CA GLU A 65 -7.66 17.69 -1.52
C GLU A 65 -8.02 17.10 -2.90
N HIS A 66 -7.63 17.77 -3.98
CA HIS A 66 -7.90 17.28 -5.33
C HIS A 66 -7.21 15.96 -5.66
N LEU A 67 -6.01 15.72 -5.13
CA LEU A 67 -5.33 14.44 -5.27
C LEU A 67 -6.11 13.32 -4.60
N PHE A 68 -6.60 13.53 -3.38
CA PHE A 68 -7.41 12.56 -2.64
C PHE A 68 -8.72 12.26 -3.36
N GLU A 69 -9.45 13.30 -3.81
CA GLU A 69 -10.71 13.16 -4.54
C GLU A 69 -10.57 12.34 -5.83
N ARG A 70 -9.47 12.50 -6.55
CA ARG A 70 -9.27 11.93 -7.90
C ARG A 70 -8.32 10.75 -7.91
N ILE A 71 -7.92 10.21 -6.77
CA ILE A 71 -6.93 9.14 -6.72
C ILE A 71 -7.38 7.89 -7.49
N GLU A 72 -8.69 7.61 -7.50
CA GLU A 72 -9.27 6.48 -8.23
C GLU A 72 -9.18 6.64 -9.75
N GLU A 73 -9.13 7.87 -10.27
CA GLU A 73 -8.85 8.10 -11.68
C GLU A 73 -7.42 7.67 -12.04
N PHE A 74 -6.49 7.72 -11.08
CA PHE A 74 -5.10 7.29 -11.32
C PHE A 74 -4.96 5.78 -11.52
N LYS A 75 -5.89 5.01 -10.98
CA LYS A 75 -5.92 3.54 -11.05
C LYS A 75 -6.48 3.01 -12.38
N ARG A 76 -7.10 3.89 -13.18
CA ARG A 76 -7.70 3.58 -14.48
C ARG A 76 -6.69 3.70 -15.62
N ASN A 77 -6.90 2.90 -16.67
CA ASN A 77 -6.14 3.06 -17.92
C ASN A 77 -6.40 4.47 -18.52
N PRO A 78 -5.45 5.08 -19.25
CA PRO A 78 -4.15 4.55 -19.68
C PRO A 78 -2.98 4.85 -18.71
N ARG A 79 -3.26 5.21 -17.44
CA ARG A 79 -2.20 5.51 -16.47
C ARG A 79 -1.47 4.23 -16.05
N HIS A 80 -0.26 4.41 -15.52
CA HIS A 80 0.61 3.30 -15.16
C HIS A 80 -0.05 2.38 -14.10
N PRO A 81 -0.09 1.04 -14.27
CA PRO A 81 -0.79 0.12 -13.37
C PRO A 81 -0.41 0.24 -11.89
N LYS A 82 0.85 0.59 -11.60
CA LYS A 82 1.38 0.84 -10.26
C LYS A 82 0.56 1.82 -9.40
N TRP A 83 -0.21 2.74 -10.01
CA TRP A 83 -1.13 3.61 -9.26
C TRP A 83 -2.18 2.83 -8.45
N ARG A 84 -2.53 1.60 -8.86
CA ARG A 84 -3.44 0.70 -8.12
C ARG A 84 -2.91 0.32 -6.74
N GLU A 85 -1.59 0.32 -6.55
CA GLU A 85 -0.92 0.01 -5.28
C GLU A 85 -0.86 1.21 -4.32
N THR A 86 -1.43 2.37 -4.69
CA THR A 86 -1.32 3.58 -3.88
C THR A 86 -2.13 3.46 -2.59
N ASN A 87 -1.47 3.70 -1.46
CA ASN A 87 -2.09 3.79 -0.13
C ASN A 87 -1.83 5.17 0.48
N LEU A 88 -2.84 6.05 0.44
CA LEU A 88 -2.74 7.40 1.02
C LEU A 88 -2.80 7.38 2.56
N GLY A 89 -3.29 6.29 3.16
CA GLY A 89 -3.35 6.09 4.61
C GLY A 89 -2.05 5.58 5.23
N ALA A 90 -1.07 5.19 4.40
CA ALA A 90 0.22 4.69 4.88
C ALA A 90 0.93 5.73 5.76
N THR A 91 1.61 5.24 6.80
CA THR A 91 2.44 6.06 7.71
C THR A 91 3.89 5.68 7.55
N LEU A 92 4.78 6.66 7.67
CA LEU A 92 6.23 6.44 7.60
C LEU A 92 6.88 6.80 8.93
N ARG A 93 7.76 5.92 9.42
CA ARG A 93 8.50 6.14 10.67
C ARG A 93 9.39 7.38 10.55
N GLY A 94 9.31 8.28 11.53
CA GLY A 94 10.12 9.50 11.57
C GLY A 94 9.64 10.62 10.65
N TRP A 95 8.57 10.40 9.87
CA TRP A 95 7.97 11.43 9.02
C TRP A 95 6.65 11.91 9.60
N ARG A 96 6.40 13.22 9.47
CA ARG A 96 5.11 13.81 9.84
C ARG A 96 4.26 14.00 8.60
N ARG A 97 3.03 13.48 8.62
CA ARG A 97 2.05 13.70 7.55
C ARG A 97 1.69 15.19 7.46
N PHE A 98 1.48 15.68 6.24
CA PHE A 98 1.03 17.05 6.00
C PHE A 98 -0.35 17.26 6.67
N PRO A 99 -0.55 18.33 7.47
CA PRO A 99 -1.77 18.48 8.28
C PRO A 99 -3.08 18.43 7.48
N ALA A 100 -3.14 18.98 6.26
CA ALA A 100 -4.33 18.91 5.43
C ALA A 100 -4.66 17.46 5.02
N ALA A 101 -3.64 16.65 4.69
CA ALA A 101 -3.82 15.24 4.38
C ALA A 101 -4.31 14.45 5.61
N GLU A 102 -3.79 14.76 6.80
CA GLU A 102 -4.24 14.14 8.06
C GLU A 102 -5.72 14.42 8.33
N GLN A 103 -6.15 15.68 8.14
CA GLN A 103 -7.56 16.07 8.29
C GLN A 103 -8.48 15.36 7.30
N LEU A 104 -8.04 15.19 6.05
CA LEU A 104 -8.80 14.46 5.05
C LEU A 104 -8.95 12.98 5.41
N LEU A 105 -7.91 12.33 5.95
CA LEU A 105 -7.97 10.93 6.41
C LEU A 105 -8.81 10.75 7.68
N ALA A 106 -8.86 11.76 8.56
CA ALA A 106 -9.71 11.74 9.75
C ALA A 106 -11.20 11.80 9.41
N ASN A 107 -11.58 12.26 8.21
CA ASN A 107 -12.95 12.30 7.76
C ASN A 107 -13.43 10.88 7.34
N PRO A 108 -14.44 10.30 7.99
CA PRO A 108 -14.95 8.95 7.68
C PRO A 108 -15.37 8.78 6.21
N GLN A 109 -15.81 9.86 5.54
CA GLN A 109 -16.22 9.79 4.13
C GLN A 109 -15.05 9.59 3.16
N ASN A 110 -13.85 10.08 3.49
CA ASN A 110 -12.65 9.90 2.66
C ASN A 110 -11.92 8.59 2.96
N SER A 111 -12.10 8.06 4.18
CA SER A 111 -11.66 6.71 4.56
C SER A 111 -12.45 5.61 3.86
N ALA A 112 -13.64 5.91 3.32
CA ALA A 112 -14.47 4.98 2.56
C ALA A 112 -14.12 4.90 1.06
N ALA A 113 -13.31 5.84 0.53
CA ALA A 113 -12.87 5.86 -0.87
C ALA A 113 -11.60 5.03 -1.12
N GLN A 114 -10.90 4.63 -0.06
CA GLN A 114 -10.14 3.40 -0.12
C GLN A 114 -11.15 2.30 0.20
N PRO A 115 -11.27 1.22 -0.60
CA PRO A 115 -11.63 -0.02 0.07
C PRO A 115 -10.56 -0.12 1.15
N ALA A 116 -10.96 0.05 2.41
CA ALA A 116 -10.41 -0.78 3.43
C ALA A 116 -10.52 -2.17 2.80
N GLN A 117 -9.41 -2.64 2.24
CA GLN A 117 -9.12 -4.04 2.33
C GLN A 117 -9.26 -4.27 3.82
N ASN A 118 -10.47 -4.67 4.25
CA ASN A 118 -10.69 -5.09 5.62
C ASN A 118 -9.47 -5.95 5.88
N PRO A 119 -8.65 -5.66 6.90
CA PRO A 119 -7.43 -6.43 7.11
C PRO A 119 -7.78 -7.92 7.06
N GLU A 120 -8.96 -8.30 7.55
CA GLU A 120 -9.56 -9.63 7.38
C GLU A 120 -9.74 -10.11 5.93
N THR A 121 -10.23 -9.30 4.98
CA THR A 121 -10.37 -9.71 3.57
C THR A 121 -9.03 -9.86 2.88
N LEU A 122 -8.05 -8.99 3.16
CA LEU A 122 -6.68 -9.15 2.64
C LEU A 122 -5.98 -10.38 3.22
N ILE A 123 -6.11 -10.59 4.53
CA ILE A 123 -5.55 -11.74 5.23
C ILE A 123 -6.18 -13.02 4.70
N ARG A 124 -7.50 -13.04 4.46
CA ARG A 124 -8.19 -14.19 3.86
C ARG A 124 -7.70 -14.48 2.44
N SER A 125 -7.57 -13.48 1.59
CA SER A 125 -7.03 -13.70 0.24
C SER A 125 -5.59 -14.24 0.25
N GLN A 126 -4.75 -13.76 1.18
CA GLN A 126 -3.38 -14.28 1.32
C GLN A 126 -3.35 -15.70 1.90
N ALA A 127 -4.24 -16.02 2.85
CA ALA A 127 -4.35 -17.38 3.40
C ALA A 127 -4.84 -18.37 2.32
N GLU A 128 -5.75 -17.95 1.45
CA GLU A 128 -6.23 -18.73 0.30
C GLU A 128 -5.10 -19.04 -0.70
N GLU A 129 -4.19 -18.09 -0.95
CA GLU A 129 -2.99 -18.33 -1.77
C GLU A 129 -1.98 -19.26 -1.10
N MET A 130 -1.80 -19.19 0.22
CA MET A 130 -0.81 -19.98 0.95
C MET A 130 -1.25 -21.43 1.23
N ALA A 131 -2.55 -21.69 1.32
CA ALA A 131 -3.10 -23.02 1.58
C ALA A 131 -4.29 -23.37 0.66
N PRO A 132 -4.11 -23.40 -0.68
CA PRO A 132 -5.20 -23.48 -1.66
C PRO A 132 -6.02 -24.77 -1.62
N ASN A 133 -5.57 -25.82 -0.90
CA ASN A 133 -6.27 -27.10 -0.74
C ASN A 133 -6.58 -27.49 0.71
N ASP A 134 -6.22 -26.64 1.70
CA ASP A 134 -6.44 -26.96 3.11
C ASP A 134 -7.22 -25.82 3.82
N PRO A 135 -8.55 -25.94 3.93
CA PRO A 135 -9.38 -24.92 4.57
C PRO A 135 -9.10 -24.78 6.07
N ALA A 136 -8.70 -25.85 6.76
CA ALA A 136 -8.40 -25.81 8.19
C ALA A 136 -7.08 -25.05 8.45
N ALA A 137 -6.07 -25.25 7.60
CA ALA A 137 -4.83 -24.47 7.65
C ALA A 137 -5.07 -22.97 7.36
N ARG A 138 -5.95 -22.63 6.39
CA ARG A 138 -6.33 -21.24 6.12
C ARG A 138 -6.92 -20.56 7.34
N GLU A 139 -7.92 -21.19 7.96
CA GLU A 139 -8.59 -20.62 9.14
C GLU A 139 -7.63 -20.43 10.31
N LYS A 140 -6.67 -21.34 10.49
CA LYS A 140 -5.63 -21.22 11.50
C LYS A 140 -4.74 -20.00 11.24
N LEU A 141 -4.25 -19.82 10.01
CA LEU A 141 -3.42 -18.69 9.61
C LEU A 141 -4.15 -17.35 9.79
N VAL A 142 -5.41 -17.27 9.35
CA VAL A 142 -6.25 -16.07 9.53
C VAL A 142 -6.39 -15.75 11.02
N ARG A 143 -6.67 -16.77 11.86
CA ARG A 143 -6.86 -16.59 13.31
C ARG A 143 -5.58 -16.13 14.00
N GLU A 144 -4.44 -16.74 13.70
CA GLU A 144 -3.14 -16.37 14.26
C GLU A 144 -2.78 -14.92 13.90
N PHE A 145 -3.01 -14.54 12.64
CA PHE A 145 -2.73 -13.18 12.18
C PHE A 145 -3.65 -12.13 12.81
N LEU A 146 -4.95 -12.42 12.96
CA LEU A 146 -5.90 -11.53 13.65
C LEU A 146 -5.54 -11.34 15.13
N ASN A 147 -5.07 -12.40 15.79
CA ASN A 147 -4.62 -12.32 17.18
C ASN A 147 -3.37 -11.44 17.30
N TRP A 148 -2.37 -11.65 16.43
CA TRP A 148 -1.19 -10.78 16.36
C TRP A 148 -1.58 -9.32 16.11
N TYR A 149 -2.49 -9.06 15.17
CA TYR A 149 -2.95 -7.70 14.84
C TYR A 149 -3.59 -7.00 16.04
N LYS A 150 -4.43 -7.71 16.82
CA LYS A 150 -5.01 -7.20 18.07
C LYS A 150 -3.94 -6.88 19.12
N THR A 151 -2.92 -7.74 19.26
CA THR A 151 -1.81 -7.50 20.19
C THR A 151 -0.97 -6.27 19.82
N GLN A 152 -0.79 -5.99 18.52
CA GLN A 152 -0.06 -4.81 18.05
C GLN A 152 -0.82 -3.51 18.32
N GLN A 153 -2.16 -3.52 18.23
CA GLN A 153 -3.01 -2.35 18.51
C GLN A 153 -3.02 -1.97 20.00
N GLN A 154 -2.93 -2.96 20.91
CA GLN A 154 -2.93 -2.72 22.36
C GLN A 154 -1.59 -2.17 22.91
N LYS A 155 -0.51 -2.19 22.11
CA LYS A 155 0.81 -1.68 22.51
C LYS A 155 1.09 -0.23 22.07
N LYS A 156 0.11 0.45 21.47
CA LYS A 156 0.15 1.90 21.19
C LYS A 156 -0.61 2.66 22.26
#